data_AF-A0AAD7UM97-F1
#
_entry.id   AF-A0AAD7UM97-F1
#
_cell.length_a   1.000
_cell.length_b   1.000
_cell.length_c   1.000
_cell.angle_alpha   90.00
_cell.angle_beta   90.00
_cell.angle_gamma   90.00
#
_symmetry.space_group_name_H-M   'P 1'
#
loop_
_entity.id
_entity.type
_entity.pdbx_description
1 polymer ?
#
loop_
_entity_poly.entity_id
_entity_poly.type
_entity_poly.pdbx_seq_one_letter_code
_entity_poly.pdbx_strand_id
1 'polypeptide(L)'
;MMAHALSTEQQEVMGLLLGSWFYDELGVAKRADIAEVVTLQRSDRRPDRVEVSGAQLAQASDVAEAKGHKVIGWYHSHPHITVAPSHVDARTQGQYQTLDDGFVGLICAVFQEGDSAMGSVRVVAFQSEDVANEPGGFADGSPPAYDDVVSKKPLWRPREIPVDVTRQGSSVPHLRALANLQDALFEEERAARRKHADAFFADAVFRKGVALLATDSLHPLIHVVASKLAAQHARCAAAKAKLALLRPPNYDDL
;
A
#
# COMPACT_ATOMS: atom_id res chain seq x y z
N MET A 1 -3.06 -2.05 -3.34
CA MET A 1 -1.88 -2.46 -2.55
C MET A 1 -1.16 -3.63 -3.21
N MET A 2 -1.69 -4.86 -3.18
CA MET A 2 -0.99 -6.04 -3.75
C MET A 2 -0.63 -5.90 -5.23
N ALA A 3 -1.55 -5.40 -6.06
CA ALA A 3 -1.25 -5.13 -7.48
C ALA A 3 -0.09 -4.14 -7.67
N HIS A 4 0.08 -3.19 -6.75
CA HIS A 4 1.20 -2.26 -6.77
C HIS A 4 2.49 -2.96 -6.30
N ALA A 5 2.44 -3.71 -5.19
CA ALA A 5 3.59 -4.47 -4.70
C ALA A 5 4.14 -5.46 -5.73
N LEU A 6 3.26 -6.08 -6.53
CA LEU A 6 3.62 -7.02 -7.60
C LEU A 6 3.90 -6.35 -8.95
N SER A 7 3.89 -5.02 -9.04
CA SER A 7 4.14 -4.32 -10.31
C SER A 7 5.62 -4.32 -10.71
N THR A 8 6.51 -4.52 -9.75
CA THR A 8 7.96 -4.57 -9.98
C THR A 8 8.64 -5.40 -8.89
N GLU A 9 9.58 -6.23 -9.29
CA GLU A 9 10.48 -6.98 -8.38
C GLU A 9 11.83 -6.27 -8.21
N GLN A 10 12.12 -5.27 -9.04
CA GLN A 10 13.42 -4.60 -9.13
C GLN A 10 13.61 -3.53 -8.05
N GLN A 11 12.52 -3.07 -7.44
CA GLN A 11 12.54 -1.98 -6.48
C GLN A 11 11.32 -2.04 -5.55
N GLU A 12 11.48 -1.49 -4.34
CA GLU A 12 10.39 -1.28 -3.41
C GLU A 12 9.43 -0.20 -3.92
N VAL A 13 8.14 -0.45 -3.81
CA VAL A 13 7.08 0.53 -4.09
C VAL A 13 6.42 0.98 -2.80
N MET A 14 5.73 2.12 -2.81
CA MET A 14 5.10 2.67 -1.61
C MET A 14 3.74 3.32 -1.87
N GLY A 15 2.93 3.45 -0.82
CA GLY A 15 1.71 4.23 -0.88
C GLY A 15 1.13 4.51 0.49
N LEU A 16 0.03 5.26 0.50
CA LEU A 16 -0.69 5.65 1.70
C LEU A 16 -2.00 4.86 1.85
N LEU A 17 -2.39 4.67 3.09
CA LEU A 17 -3.59 3.94 3.50
C LEU A 17 -4.63 4.96 3.94
N LEU A 18 -5.83 4.89 3.34
CA LEU A 18 -6.92 5.82 3.59
C LEU A 18 -8.03 5.08 4.32
N GLY A 19 -8.53 5.67 5.39
CA GLY A 19 -9.56 5.04 6.20
C GLY A 19 -9.87 5.79 7.48
N SER A 20 -10.24 5.03 8.52
CA SER A 20 -10.67 5.59 9.81
C SER A 20 -10.07 4.80 10.97
N TRP A 21 -9.72 5.52 12.04
CA TRP A 21 -9.39 4.92 13.33
C TRP A 21 -10.62 4.82 14.22
N PHE A 22 -10.65 3.77 15.02
CA PHE A 22 -11.61 3.56 16.09
C PHE A 22 -10.83 3.54 17.41
N TYR A 23 -11.09 4.55 18.22
CA TYR A 23 -10.50 4.72 19.53
C TYR A 23 -11.42 4.10 20.58
N ASP A 24 -10.84 3.62 21.67
CA ASP A 24 -11.62 3.25 22.86
C ASP A 24 -12.01 4.48 23.71
N GLU A 25 -12.66 4.24 24.84
CA GLU A 25 -13.11 5.28 25.76
C GLU A 25 -11.95 6.11 26.36
N LEU A 26 -10.72 5.60 26.32
CA LEU A 26 -9.51 6.28 26.80
C LEU A 26 -8.81 7.06 25.69
N GLY A 27 -9.36 7.07 24.47
CA GLY A 27 -8.77 7.74 23.32
C GLY A 27 -7.61 6.97 22.70
N VAL A 28 -7.45 5.67 23.01
CA VAL A 28 -6.39 4.83 22.42
C VAL A 28 -6.90 4.15 21.17
N ALA A 29 -6.16 4.24 20.06
CA ALA A 29 -6.53 3.60 18.80
C ALA A 29 -6.56 2.08 18.98
N LYS A 30 -7.75 1.47 18.96
CA LYS A 30 -7.92 0.01 19.04
C LYS A 30 -7.95 -0.67 17.70
N ARG A 31 -8.39 0.04 16.66
CA ARG A 31 -8.61 -0.53 15.34
C ARG A 31 -8.47 0.54 14.27
N ALA A 32 -7.81 0.18 13.17
CA ALA A 32 -7.71 1.00 11.97
C ALA A 32 -8.41 0.24 10.82
N ASP A 33 -9.45 0.85 10.23
CA ASP A 33 -10.12 0.30 9.06
C ASP A 33 -9.59 0.98 7.80
N ILE A 34 -8.90 0.21 6.99
CA ILE A 34 -8.36 0.64 5.69
C ILE A 34 -9.45 0.44 4.63
N ALA A 35 -9.93 1.54 4.06
CA ALA A 35 -10.97 1.55 3.02
C ALA A 35 -10.37 1.67 1.61
N GLU A 36 -9.35 2.51 1.44
CA GLU A 36 -8.72 2.78 0.15
C GLU A 36 -7.21 2.91 0.28
N VAL A 37 -6.51 2.90 -0.86
CA VAL A 37 -5.08 3.16 -0.92
C VAL A 37 -4.76 4.18 -2.00
N VAL A 38 -3.76 5.01 -1.74
CA VAL A 38 -3.19 5.94 -2.72
C VAL A 38 -1.78 5.47 -3.04
N THR A 39 -1.51 5.20 -4.31
CA THR A 39 -0.18 4.86 -4.80
C THR A 39 0.65 6.13 -4.90
N LEU A 40 1.84 6.14 -4.32
CA LEU A 40 2.75 7.27 -4.42
C LEU A 40 3.82 6.96 -5.47
N GLN A 41 4.14 7.97 -6.29
CA GLN A 41 5.34 7.92 -7.11
C GLN A 41 6.56 8.12 -6.22
N ARG A 42 7.55 7.24 -6.32
CA ARG A 42 8.82 7.43 -5.62
C ARG A 42 9.62 8.55 -6.28
N SER A 43 9.86 9.62 -5.53
CA SER A 43 10.77 10.69 -5.93
C SER A 43 12.25 10.31 -5.77
N ASP A 44 12.56 9.37 -4.87
CA ASP A 44 13.91 8.86 -4.60
C ASP A 44 13.99 7.34 -4.87
N ARG A 45 14.96 6.94 -5.70
CA ARG A 45 15.19 5.55 -6.16
C ARG A 45 16.33 4.84 -5.39
N ARG A 46 16.84 5.44 -4.31
CA ARG A 46 17.87 4.80 -3.48
C ARG A 46 17.32 3.58 -2.70
N PRO A 47 18.13 2.53 -2.49
CA PRO A 47 17.78 1.42 -1.60
C PRO A 47 17.46 1.92 -0.19
N ASP A 48 16.50 1.28 0.48
CA ASP A 48 16.14 1.50 1.90
C ASP A 48 15.69 2.92 2.28
N ARG A 49 15.30 3.76 1.31
CA ARG A 49 14.82 5.12 1.56
C ARG A 49 13.44 5.34 0.97
N VAL A 50 12.43 5.11 1.79
CA VAL A 50 11.01 5.29 1.49
C VAL A 50 10.49 6.47 2.32
N GLU A 51 10.63 7.69 1.80
CA GLU A 51 10.16 8.92 2.46
C GLU A 51 8.96 9.49 1.68
N VAL A 52 7.86 9.82 2.39
CA VAL A 52 6.74 10.58 1.82
C VAL A 52 7.05 12.06 1.99
N SER A 53 7.09 12.82 0.89
CA SER A 53 7.27 14.27 1.01
C SER A 53 6.04 14.92 1.66
N GLY A 54 6.23 16.02 2.39
CA GLY A 54 5.12 16.75 3.01
C GLY A 54 4.03 17.20 2.01
N ALA A 55 4.43 17.52 0.77
CA ALA A 55 3.50 17.85 -0.31
C ALA A 55 2.65 16.64 -0.76
N GLN A 56 3.25 15.45 -0.87
CA GLN A 56 2.52 14.23 -1.19
C GLN A 56 1.55 13.85 -0.07
N LEU A 57 1.95 14.02 1.19
CA LEU A 57 1.09 13.76 2.34
C LEU A 57 -0.10 14.72 2.35
N ALA A 58 0.12 16.02 2.13
CA ALA A 58 -0.94 17.02 2.04
C ALA A 58 -1.93 16.70 0.91
N GLN A 59 -1.44 16.38 -0.30
CA GLN A 59 -2.29 16.00 -1.42
C GLN A 59 -3.11 14.74 -1.12
N ALA A 60 -2.51 13.75 -0.46
CA ALA A 60 -3.22 12.54 -0.06
C ALA A 60 -4.28 12.81 1.01
N SER A 61 -4.01 13.73 1.94
CA SER A 61 -4.99 14.20 2.92
C SER A 61 -6.19 14.86 2.25
N ASP A 62 -5.98 15.75 1.27
CA ASP A 62 -7.10 16.36 0.52
C ASP A 62 -7.97 15.29 -0.17
N VAL A 63 -7.33 14.27 -0.77
CA VAL A 63 -8.03 13.15 -1.42
C VAL A 63 -8.78 12.29 -0.41
N ALA A 64 -8.22 12.09 0.79
CA ALA A 64 -8.85 11.33 1.85
C ALA A 64 -10.07 12.08 2.40
N GLU A 65 -9.93 13.37 2.70
CA GLU A 65 -11.00 14.21 3.25
C GLU A 65 -12.18 14.32 2.30
N ALA A 66 -11.94 14.48 0.99
CA ALA A 66 -12.98 14.48 -0.03
C ALA A 66 -13.84 13.20 -0.06
N LYS A 67 -13.34 12.11 0.54
CA LYS A 67 -14.02 10.81 0.64
C LYS A 67 -14.51 10.49 2.05
N GLY A 68 -14.36 11.42 3.01
CA GLY A 68 -14.67 11.18 4.42
C GLY A 68 -13.70 10.22 5.11
N HIS A 69 -12.46 10.15 4.62
CA HIS A 69 -11.38 9.34 5.17
C HIS A 69 -10.24 10.22 5.71
N LYS A 70 -9.34 9.61 6.46
CA LYS A 70 -8.04 10.17 6.85
C LYS A 70 -6.91 9.34 6.26
N VAL A 71 -5.72 9.90 6.19
CA VAL A 71 -4.50 9.13 5.93
C VAL A 71 -4.11 8.43 7.23
N ILE A 72 -4.32 7.12 7.29
CA ILE A 72 -4.20 6.34 8.53
C ILE A 72 -2.95 5.47 8.64
N GLY A 73 -2.16 5.45 7.57
CA GLY A 73 -0.99 4.61 7.51
C GLY A 73 -0.31 4.67 6.16
N TRP A 74 0.68 3.81 6.01
CA TRP A 74 1.46 3.66 4.79
C TRP A 74 1.75 2.18 4.52
N TYR A 75 2.12 1.88 3.29
CA TYR A 75 2.65 0.57 2.94
C TYR A 75 3.84 0.69 2.02
N HIS A 76 4.71 -0.32 2.04
CA HIS A 76 5.70 -0.55 1.00
C HIS A 76 5.88 -2.04 0.69
N SER A 77 6.61 -2.33 -0.38
CA SER A 77 6.93 -3.71 -0.78
C SER A 77 8.38 -4.07 -0.45
N HIS A 78 8.58 -5.34 -0.12
CA HIS A 78 9.87 -5.98 0.08
C HIS A 78 10.02 -7.08 -0.99
N PRO A 79 10.51 -6.75 -2.20
CA PRO A 79 10.80 -7.76 -3.21
C PRO A 79 12.04 -8.55 -2.84
N HIS A 80 11.96 -9.88 -2.89
CA HIS A 80 13.07 -10.81 -2.59
C HIS A 80 13.73 -10.69 -1.20
N ILE A 81 13.17 -9.88 -0.29
CA ILE A 81 13.68 -9.69 1.09
C ILE A 81 12.60 -10.03 2.12
N THR A 82 13.01 -10.27 3.36
CA THR A 82 12.11 -10.76 4.41
C THR A 82 10.98 -9.76 4.71
N VAL A 83 9.82 -10.23 5.19
CA VAL A 83 8.69 -9.36 5.58
C VAL A 83 8.94 -8.55 6.86
N ALA A 84 10.02 -8.81 7.58
CA ALA A 84 10.33 -8.12 8.84
C ALA A 84 10.69 -6.65 8.57
N PRO A 85 10.17 -5.69 9.37
CA PRO A 85 10.56 -4.29 9.25
C PRO A 85 12.05 -4.11 9.51
N SER A 86 12.71 -3.33 8.66
CA SER A 86 14.08 -2.87 8.88
C SER A 86 14.16 -1.83 10.01
N HIS A 87 15.38 -1.50 10.42
CA HIS A 87 15.61 -0.42 11.38
C HIS A 87 15.21 0.96 10.82
N VAL A 88 15.23 1.12 9.48
CA VAL A 88 14.76 2.36 8.82
C VAL A 88 13.24 2.40 8.87
N ASP A 89 12.56 1.29 8.57
CA ASP A 89 11.10 1.18 8.64
C ASP A 89 10.58 1.51 10.04
N ALA A 90 11.20 0.95 11.07
CA ALA A 90 10.83 1.22 12.46
C ALA A 90 11.04 2.70 12.84
N ARG A 91 12.11 3.33 12.35
CA ARG A 91 12.35 4.76 12.61
C ARG A 91 11.32 5.64 11.90
N THR A 92 11.07 5.37 10.62
CA THR A 92 10.08 6.11 9.81
C THR A 92 8.68 5.97 10.38
N GLN A 93 8.31 4.75 10.78
CA GLN A 93 7.04 4.47 11.43
C GLN A 93 6.91 5.21 12.78
N GLY A 94 7.96 5.20 13.61
CA GLY A 94 8.00 5.96 14.86
C GLY A 94 7.82 7.47 14.64
N GLN A 95 8.41 8.02 13.58
CA GLN A 95 8.21 9.42 13.19
C GLN A 95 6.75 9.72 12.81
N TYR A 96 6.11 8.88 11.98
CA TYR A 96 4.69 9.09 11.66
C TYR A 96 3.78 8.97 12.88
N GLN A 97 4.12 8.11 13.83
CA GLN A 97 3.38 7.98 15.08
C GLN A 97 3.48 9.20 16.01
N THR A 98 4.41 10.14 15.76
CA THR A 98 4.40 11.44 16.45
C THR A 98 3.28 12.37 15.96
N LEU A 99 2.75 12.13 14.75
CA LEU A 99 1.66 12.88 14.16
C LEU A 99 0.30 12.30 14.56
N ASP A 100 0.19 10.97 14.55
CA ASP A 100 -1.00 10.22 14.99
C ASP A 100 -0.56 8.88 15.58
N ASP A 101 -0.89 8.63 16.85
CA ASP A 101 -0.47 7.43 17.58
C ASP A 101 -1.07 6.13 17.00
N GLY A 102 -2.20 6.25 16.31
CA GLY A 102 -2.87 5.18 15.60
C GLY A 102 -2.28 4.87 14.22
N PHE A 103 -1.27 5.61 13.74
CA PHE A 103 -0.70 5.40 12.41
C PHE A 103 -0.09 4.00 12.27
N VAL A 104 -0.35 3.33 11.14
CA VAL A 104 0.11 1.94 10.90
C VAL A 104 1.00 1.82 9.67
N GLY A 105 2.00 0.94 9.74
CA GLY A 105 2.83 0.55 8.60
C GLY A 105 2.48 -0.86 8.13
N LEU A 106 2.41 -1.07 6.81
CA LEU A 106 2.21 -2.39 6.19
C LEU A 106 3.38 -2.74 5.27
N ILE A 107 3.92 -3.94 5.41
CA ILE A 107 4.99 -4.46 4.55
C ILE A 107 4.45 -5.60 3.71
N CYS A 108 4.63 -5.49 2.40
CA CYS A 108 4.23 -6.50 1.42
C CYS A 108 5.48 -7.25 0.94
N ALA A 109 5.80 -8.39 1.54
CA ALA A 109 6.87 -9.25 1.04
C ALA A 109 6.37 -10.02 -0.18
N VAL A 110 7.00 -9.76 -1.32
CA VAL A 110 6.63 -10.27 -2.65
C VAL A 110 7.86 -10.87 -3.32
N PHE A 111 7.64 -11.67 -4.36
CA PHE A 111 8.71 -12.36 -5.11
C PHE A 111 9.64 -13.17 -4.21
N GLN A 112 9.09 -13.77 -3.16
CA GLN A 112 9.86 -14.61 -2.25
C GLN A 112 10.13 -15.95 -2.93
N GLU A 113 11.40 -16.20 -3.21
CA GLU A 113 11.87 -17.51 -3.65
C GLU A 113 12.23 -18.33 -2.42
N GLY A 114 11.60 -19.50 -2.28
CA GLY A 114 12.03 -20.53 -1.32
C GLY A 114 12.56 -21.75 -2.06
N ASP A 115 13.10 -22.72 -1.32
CA ASP A 115 13.54 -24.01 -1.89
C ASP A 115 12.40 -24.84 -2.53
N SER A 116 11.15 -24.39 -2.35
CA SER A 116 9.97 -25.01 -2.96
C SER A 116 9.56 -24.24 -4.21
N ALA A 117 9.07 -24.95 -5.24
CA ALA A 117 8.54 -24.37 -6.48
C ALA A 117 7.26 -23.50 -6.31
N MET A 118 6.90 -23.16 -5.08
CA MET A 118 5.79 -22.28 -4.74
C MET A 118 6.33 -20.93 -4.28
N GLY A 119 6.06 -19.88 -5.06
CA GLY A 119 6.25 -18.50 -4.59
C GLY A 119 5.35 -18.18 -3.41
N SER A 120 5.79 -17.27 -2.53
CA SER A 120 4.98 -16.81 -1.39
C SER A 120 4.83 -15.29 -1.37
N VAL A 121 3.65 -14.84 -0.92
CA VAL A 121 3.36 -13.43 -0.64
C VAL A 121 2.96 -13.33 0.82
N ARG A 122 3.55 -12.40 1.56
CA ARG A 122 3.22 -12.15 2.97
C ARG A 122 2.95 -10.68 3.19
N VAL A 123 2.02 -10.37 4.08
CA VAL A 123 1.74 -9.02 4.53
C VAL A 123 1.81 -8.99 6.03
N VAL A 124 2.58 -8.05 6.57
CA VAL A 124 2.67 -7.78 8.01
C VAL A 124 2.26 -6.33 8.23
N ALA A 125 1.50 -6.06 9.29
CA ALA A 125 1.33 -4.70 9.78
C ALA A 125 2.13 -4.52 11.07
N PHE A 126 2.62 -3.30 11.28
CA PHE A 126 3.41 -2.98 12.45
C PHE A 126 3.20 -1.53 12.88
N GLN A 127 3.51 -1.28 14.14
CA GLN A 127 3.79 0.02 14.72
C GLN A 127 5.20 0.00 15.31
N SER A 128 5.67 1.14 15.78
CA SER A 128 6.96 1.28 16.47
C SER A 128 6.76 1.72 17.90
N GLU A 129 7.56 1.15 18.79
CA GLU A 129 7.64 1.48 20.20
C GLU A 129 8.93 2.25 20.48
N ASP A 130 8.81 3.36 21.23
CA ASP A 130 9.97 4.09 21.72
C ASP A 130 10.59 3.31 22.89
N VAL A 131 11.82 2.86 22.71
CA VAL A 131 12.57 2.09 23.71
C VAL A 131 13.65 2.95 24.41
N ALA A 132 13.58 4.27 24.29
CA ALA A 132 14.54 5.20 24.90
C ALA A 132 14.65 5.09 26.43
N ASN A 133 13.59 4.63 27.11
CA ASN A 133 13.46 4.66 28.58
C ASN A 133 13.32 3.26 29.24
N GLU A 134 13.48 2.15 28.50
CA GLU A 134 13.42 0.79 29.11
C GLU A 134 14.69 0.47 29.91
N PRO A 135 14.67 -0.35 30.99
CA PRO A 135 15.90 -0.80 31.66
C PRO A 135 16.72 -1.71 30.72
N GLY A 136 17.87 -1.22 30.25
CA GLY A 136 18.63 -1.81 29.12
C GLY A 136 18.42 -1.08 27.79
N GLY A 137 17.43 -0.19 27.74
CA GLY A 137 17.30 0.95 26.83
C GLY A 137 18.22 2.06 27.30
N PHE A 138 19.40 2.10 26.70
CA PHE A 138 20.42 3.07 26.99
C PHE A 138 21.03 3.54 25.65
N ALA A 139 21.15 4.86 25.44
CA ALA A 139 22.45 5.47 25.73
C ALA A 139 22.40 5.77 27.23
N ASP A 140 23.32 5.21 28.01
CA ASP A 140 23.20 4.95 29.44
C ASP A 140 22.76 6.17 30.26
N GLY A 141 22.07 6.01 31.38
CA GLY A 141 21.82 7.07 32.36
C GLY A 141 23.09 7.71 32.96
N SER A 142 24.23 7.57 32.29
CA SER A 142 25.53 8.19 32.52
C SER A 142 25.92 9.07 31.31
N PRO A 143 26.48 10.29 31.50
CA PRO A 143 26.89 11.12 30.36
C PRO A 143 27.99 10.43 29.53
N PRO A 144 27.88 10.38 28.18
CA PRO A 144 28.91 9.76 27.35
C PRO A 144 30.19 10.61 27.36
N ALA A 145 31.34 9.95 27.42
CA ALA A 145 32.62 10.58 27.11
C ALA A 145 32.61 11.07 25.65
N TYR A 146 33.31 12.18 25.39
CA TYR A 146 33.19 13.04 24.21
C TYR A 146 33.48 12.35 22.84
N ASP A 147 33.94 11.09 22.81
CA ASP A 147 34.45 10.43 21.60
C ASP A 147 33.54 9.32 20.98
N ASP A 148 32.45 8.86 21.62
CA ASP A 148 31.66 7.69 21.16
C ASP A 148 30.35 8.02 20.40
N VAL A 149 30.32 9.09 19.60
CA VAL A 149 29.10 9.58 18.92
C VAL A 149 28.72 8.76 17.66
N VAL A 150 29.50 7.76 17.26
CA VAL A 150 29.37 7.10 15.93
C VAL A 150 28.51 5.81 15.92
N SER A 151 28.08 5.25 17.05
CA SER A 151 27.52 3.88 17.10
C SER A 151 26.24 3.68 17.93
N LYS A 152 25.28 4.62 17.87
CA LYS A 152 24.02 4.57 18.64
C LYS A 152 23.04 3.47 18.15
N LYS A 153 22.59 2.62 19.09
CA LYS A 153 21.52 1.59 18.97
C LYS A 153 20.16 2.20 18.54
N PRO A 154 19.22 1.42 17.94
CA PRO A 154 17.95 1.94 17.46
C PRO A 154 17.03 2.41 18.61
N LEU A 155 16.48 3.63 18.46
CA LEU A 155 15.52 4.24 19.39
C LEU A 155 14.11 3.62 19.29
N TRP A 156 13.82 2.96 18.16
CA TRP A 156 12.49 2.46 17.81
C TRP A 156 12.53 0.96 17.58
N ARG A 157 11.63 0.22 18.24
CA ARG A 157 11.44 -1.23 18.06
C ARG A 157 10.14 -1.48 17.29
N PRO A 158 10.15 -2.24 16.18
CA PRO A 158 8.91 -2.60 15.50
C PRO A 158 8.11 -3.58 16.36
N ARG A 159 6.81 -3.34 16.49
CA ARG A 159 5.81 -4.21 17.08
C ARG A 159 4.81 -4.60 16.01
N GLU A 160 4.73 -5.89 15.71
CA GLU A 160 3.70 -6.43 14.82
C GLU A 160 2.30 -6.22 15.42
N ILE A 161 1.34 -5.82 14.58
CA ILE A 161 -0.06 -5.67 14.95
C ILE A 161 -0.93 -6.63 14.13
N PRO A 162 -2.02 -7.18 14.71
CA PRO A 162 -2.90 -8.09 13.99
C PRO A 162 -3.53 -7.44 12.74
N VAL A 163 -3.60 -8.20 11.65
CA VAL A 163 -4.27 -7.80 10.41
C VAL A 163 -5.37 -8.81 10.09
N ASP A 164 -6.57 -8.31 9.82
CA ASP A 164 -7.66 -9.10 9.27
C ASP A 164 -8.09 -8.55 7.90
N VAL A 165 -8.32 -9.44 6.94
CA VAL A 165 -8.74 -9.10 5.58
C VAL A 165 -10.21 -9.42 5.45
N THR A 166 -11.04 -8.38 5.66
CA THR A 166 -12.49 -8.51 5.46
C THR A 166 -12.81 -8.70 3.97
N ARG A 167 -13.60 -9.72 3.65
CA ARG A 167 -14.07 -9.93 2.27
C ARG A 167 -15.14 -8.90 1.95
N GLN A 168 -14.77 -7.88 1.19
CA GLN A 168 -15.72 -7.00 0.53
C GLN A 168 -15.84 -7.35 -0.96
N GLY A 169 -17.03 -7.11 -1.53
CA GLY A 169 -17.20 -7.16 -2.98
C GLY A 169 -16.29 -6.16 -3.68
N SER A 170 -15.93 -6.41 -4.94
CA SER A 170 -15.19 -5.41 -5.72
C SER A 170 -16.06 -4.16 -5.89
N SER A 171 -15.71 -3.10 -5.16
CA SER A 171 -16.37 -1.79 -5.21
C SER A 171 -15.78 -0.94 -6.34
N VAL A 172 -16.54 0.06 -6.80
CA VAL A 172 -16.08 1.03 -7.79
C VAL A 172 -14.79 1.75 -7.34
N PRO A 173 -14.65 2.21 -6.08
CA PRO A 173 -13.40 2.78 -5.59
C PRO A 173 -12.18 1.87 -5.77
N HIS A 174 -12.29 0.58 -5.48
CA HIS A 174 -11.18 -0.36 -5.62
C HIS A 174 -10.74 -0.55 -7.08
N LEU A 175 -11.69 -0.60 -8.02
CA LEU A 175 -11.37 -0.67 -9.45
C LEU A 175 -10.74 0.62 -9.95
N ARG A 176 -11.24 1.77 -9.48
CA ARG A 176 -10.65 3.08 -9.81
C ARG A 176 -9.22 3.18 -9.28
N ALA A 177 -8.94 2.69 -8.07
CA ALA A 177 -7.59 2.68 -7.53
C ALA A 177 -6.61 1.85 -8.40
N LEU A 178 -7.07 0.74 -8.99
CA LEU A 178 -6.25 -0.04 -9.94
C LEU A 178 -6.01 0.71 -11.25
N ALA A 179 -7.00 1.45 -11.76
CA ALA A 179 -6.82 2.30 -12.92
C ALA A 179 -5.84 3.45 -12.63
N ASN A 180 -5.98 4.11 -11.47
CA ASN A 180 -5.08 5.17 -11.03
C ASN A 180 -3.62 4.69 -10.89
N LEU A 181 -3.41 3.42 -10.51
CA LEU A 181 -2.07 2.83 -10.50
C LEU A 181 -1.46 2.82 -11.92
N GLN A 182 -2.23 2.47 -12.94
CA GLN A 182 -1.76 2.50 -14.34
C GLN A 182 -1.38 3.91 -14.77
N ASP A 183 -2.22 4.89 -14.42
CA ASP A 183 -1.94 6.30 -14.70
C ASP A 183 -0.66 6.77 -14.00
N ALA A 184 -0.45 6.36 -12.75
CA ALA A 184 0.74 6.70 -11.98
C ALA A 184 2.02 6.11 -12.59
N LEU A 185 1.99 4.84 -13.03
CA LEU A 185 3.12 4.18 -13.70
C LEU A 185 3.42 4.86 -15.05
N PHE A 186 2.38 5.20 -15.81
CA PHE A 186 2.55 5.89 -17.08
C PHE A 186 3.14 7.30 -16.91
N GLU A 187 2.69 8.04 -15.91
CA GLU A 187 3.20 9.38 -15.64
C GLU A 187 4.64 9.36 -15.13
N GLU A 188 5.07 8.29 -14.46
CA GLU A 188 6.49 8.10 -14.10
C GLU A 188 7.37 7.98 -15.35
N GLU A 189 6.95 7.18 -16.34
CA GLU A 189 7.65 7.07 -17.63
C GLU A 189 7.67 8.40 -18.39
N ARG A 190 6.55 9.14 -18.39
CA ARG A 190 6.52 10.48 -19.01
C ARG A 190 7.46 11.44 -18.30
N ALA A 191 7.46 11.44 -16.97
CA ALA A 191 8.33 12.31 -16.18
C ALA A 191 9.81 11.98 -16.40
N ALA A 192 10.17 10.70 -16.50
CA ALA A 192 11.51 10.27 -16.85
C ALA A 192 11.90 10.76 -18.26
N ARG A 193 11.02 10.60 -19.25
CA ARG A 193 11.25 11.07 -20.62
C ARG A 193 11.52 12.58 -20.70
N ARG A 194 10.80 13.40 -19.92
CA ARG A 194 10.96 14.85 -19.88
C ARG A 194 12.33 15.32 -19.35
N LYS A 195 13.06 14.48 -18.62
CA LYS A 195 14.40 14.81 -18.09
C LYS A 195 15.51 14.74 -19.15
N HIS A 196 15.25 14.16 -20.31
CA HIS A 196 16.26 13.94 -21.34
C HIS A 196 16.02 14.84 -22.57
N ALA A 197 17.05 15.60 -22.94
CA ALA A 197 17.01 16.54 -24.07
C ALA A 197 17.19 15.85 -25.44
N ASP A 198 17.91 14.72 -25.51
CA ASP A 198 18.05 13.93 -26.74
C ASP A 198 16.70 13.29 -27.09
N ALA A 199 16.10 13.74 -28.19
CA ALA A 199 14.76 13.34 -28.54
C ALA A 199 14.67 11.91 -29.06
N PHE A 200 15.62 11.45 -29.89
CA PHE A 200 15.44 10.20 -30.63
C PHE A 200 15.64 8.97 -29.74
N PHE A 201 16.77 8.88 -29.04
CA PHE A 201 17.03 7.75 -28.16
C PHE A 201 16.04 7.73 -26.99
N ALA A 202 15.78 8.88 -26.37
CA ALA A 202 14.83 8.95 -25.25
C ALA A 202 13.39 8.61 -25.70
N ASP A 203 12.96 9.00 -26.89
CA ASP A 203 11.65 8.59 -27.44
C ASP A 203 11.57 7.09 -27.68
N ALA A 204 12.62 6.47 -28.22
CA ALA A 204 12.66 5.04 -28.44
C ALA A 204 12.57 4.26 -27.10
N VAL A 205 13.32 4.69 -26.09
CA VAL A 205 13.27 4.13 -24.74
C VAL A 205 11.89 4.32 -24.11
N PHE A 206 11.33 5.53 -24.19
CA PHE A 206 9.99 5.82 -23.66
C PHE A 206 8.90 4.98 -24.34
N ARG A 207 8.92 4.85 -25.67
CA ARG A 207 7.96 4.00 -26.40
C ARG A 207 8.08 2.53 -25.99
N LYS A 208 9.29 2.03 -25.79
CA LYS A 208 9.53 0.68 -25.28
C LYS A 208 8.97 0.53 -23.87
N GLY A 209 9.25 1.46 -22.96
CA GLY A 209 8.75 1.45 -21.58
C GLY A 209 7.22 1.45 -21.54
N VAL A 210 6.57 2.34 -22.29
CA VAL A 210 5.10 2.38 -22.42
C VAL A 210 4.53 1.08 -22.98
N ALA A 211 5.17 0.49 -23.99
CA ALA A 211 4.71 -0.79 -24.55
C ALA A 211 4.78 -1.92 -23.52
N LEU A 212 5.86 -1.99 -22.72
CA LEU A 212 6.00 -2.98 -21.64
C LEU A 212 4.97 -2.75 -20.52
N LEU A 213 4.75 -1.51 -20.10
CA LEU A 213 3.68 -1.20 -19.13
C LEU A 213 2.31 -1.66 -19.64
N ALA A 214 2.04 -1.47 -20.93
CA ALA A 214 0.79 -1.92 -21.53
C ALA A 214 0.65 -3.44 -21.52
N THR A 215 1.70 -4.17 -21.91
CA THR A 215 1.67 -5.66 -21.96
C THR A 215 1.65 -6.29 -20.59
N ASP A 216 2.41 -5.75 -19.65
CA ASP A 216 2.72 -6.43 -18.38
C ASP A 216 1.75 -5.99 -17.26
N SER A 217 1.10 -4.84 -17.40
CA SER A 217 0.22 -4.28 -16.37
C SER A 217 -1.20 -3.99 -16.88
N LEU A 218 -1.33 -3.20 -17.94
CA LEU A 218 -2.64 -2.72 -18.40
C LEU A 218 -3.49 -3.83 -19.04
N HIS A 219 -2.93 -4.63 -19.95
CA HIS A 219 -3.67 -5.70 -20.61
C HIS A 219 -4.18 -6.78 -19.63
N PRO A 220 -3.36 -7.29 -18.69
CA PRO A 220 -3.87 -8.17 -17.64
C PRO A 220 -5.00 -7.55 -16.82
N LEU A 221 -4.89 -6.26 -16.47
CA LEU A 221 -5.94 -5.55 -15.74
C LEU A 221 -7.25 -5.51 -16.54
N ILE A 222 -7.20 -5.15 -17.83
CA ILE A 222 -8.36 -5.15 -18.73
C ILE A 222 -9.00 -6.55 -18.77
N HIS A 223 -8.18 -7.59 -18.93
CA HIS A 223 -8.67 -8.97 -18.98
C HIS A 223 -9.36 -9.39 -17.67
N VAL A 224 -8.78 -9.07 -16.52
CA VAL A 224 -9.37 -9.35 -15.20
C VAL A 224 -10.69 -8.59 -15.00
N VAL A 225 -10.73 -7.31 -15.35
CA VAL A 225 -11.94 -6.48 -15.23
C VAL A 225 -13.05 -6.99 -16.15
N ALA A 226 -12.73 -7.32 -17.41
CA ALA A 226 -13.70 -7.88 -18.36
C ALA A 226 -14.25 -9.23 -17.87
N SER A 227 -13.37 -10.11 -17.38
CA SER A 227 -13.74 -11.42 -16.83
C SER A 227 -14.65 -11.28 -15.60
N LYS A 228 -14.33 -10.34 -14.71
CA LYS A 228 -15.18 -10.03 -13.54
C LYS A 228 -16.53 -9.47 -13.95
N LEU A 229 -16.58 -8.58 -14.94
CA LEU A 229 -17.84 -8.02 -15.44
C LEU A 229 -18.75 -9.11 -16.01
N ALA A 230 -18.20 -10.00 -16.84
CA ALA A 230 -18.94 -11.13 -17.39
C ALA A 230 -19.49 -12.05 -16.27
N ALA A 231 -18.66 -12.36 -15.27
CA ALA A 231 -19.09 -13.16 -14.12
C ALA A 231 -20.20 -12.48 -13.31
N GLN A 232 -20.16 -11.15 -13.15
CA GLN A 232 -21.23 -10.41 -12.48
C GLN A 232 -22.53 -10.39 -13.28
N HIS A 233 -22.46 -10.21 -14.60
CA HIS A 233 -23.64 -10.32 -15.47
C HIS A 233 -24.31 -11.69 -15.34
N ALA A 234 -23.53 -12.77 -15.33
CA ALA A 234 -24.04 -14.13 -15.13
C ALA A 234 -24.72 -14.30 -13.77
N ARG A 235 -24.11 -13.79 -12.69
CA ARG A 235 -24.71 -13.81 -11.35
C ARG A 235 -26.01 -13.01 -11.28
N CYS A 236 -26.06 -11.82 -11.88
CA CYS A 236 -27.27 -11.01 -11.95
C CYS A 236 -28.39 -11.73 -12.73
N ALA A 237 -28.07 -12.38 -13.84
CA ALA A 237 -29.03 -13.17 -14.60
C ALA A 237 -29.59 -14.34 -13.77
N ALA A 238 -28.72 -15.09 -13.09
CA ALA A 238 -29.13 -16.17 -12.19
C ALA A 238 -29.99 -15.69 -11.02
N ALA A 239 -29.63 -14.55 -10.41
CA ALA A 239 -30.41 -13.95 -9.33
C ALA A 239 -31.80 -13.51 -9.80
N LYS A 240 -31.91 -12.90 -10.99
CA LYS A 240 -33.19 -12.53 -11.60
C LYS A 240 -34.06 -13.76 -11.89
N ALA A 241 -33.47 -14.84 -12.41
CA ALA A 241 -34.19 -16.09 -12.65
C ALA A 241 -34.72 -16.70 -11.34
N LYS A 242 -33.90 -16.71 -10.28
CA LYS A 242 -34.33 -17.18 -8.95
C LYS A 242 -35.45 -16.32 -8.37
N LEU A 243 -35.38 -15.00 -8.54
CA LEU A 243 -36.43 -14.08 -8.08
C LEU A 243 -37.76 -14.32 -8.81
N ALA A 244 -37.71 -14.62 -10.12
CA ALA A 244 -38.91 -14.95 -10.89
C ALA A 244 -39.63 -16.21 -10.36
N LEU A 245 -38.88 -17.22 -9.90
CA LEU A 245 -39.42 -18.44 -9.29
C LEU A 245 -40.02 -18.23 -7.90
N LEU A 246 -39.65 -17.14 -7.22
CA LEU A 246 -40.12 -16.82 -5.87
C LEU A 246 -41.32 -15.85 -5.88
N ARG A 247 -41.76 -15.36 -7.05
CA ARG A 247 -42.97 -14.55 -7.13
C ARG A 247 -44.19 -15.42 -6.80
N PRO A 248 -45.06 -15.02 -5.85
CA PRO A 248 -46.29 -15.74 -5.59
C PRO A 248 -47.17 -15.76 -6.85
N PRO A 249 -48.00 -16.80 -7.04
CA PRO A 249 -49.00 -16.78 -8.10
C PRO A 249 -49.90 -15.54 -7.93
N ASN A 250 -50.15 -14.83 -9.02
CA ASN A 250 -51.11 -13.73 -9.05
C ASN A 250 -52.47 -14.30 -8.65
N TYR A 251 -53.05 -13.79 -7.55
CA TYR A 251 -54.40 -14.15 -7.10
C TYR A 251 -55.51 -13.40 -7.88
N ASP A 252 -55.16 -12.62 -8.90
CA ASP A 252 -56.09 -11.81 -9.68
C ASP A 252 -56.78 -12.59 -10.84
N ASP A 253 -56.48 -13.89 -11.01
CA ASP A 253 -57.11 -14.78 -12.01
C ASP A 253 -58.01 -15.87 -11.38
N LEU A 254 -58.65 -15.60 -10.23
CA LEU A 254 -59.70 -16.44 -9.63
C LEU A 254 -61.07 -15.75 -9.62
#